data_AF-A0AA43CZD7-F1
#
_entry.id   AF-A0AA43CZD7-F1
#
_cell.length_a   1.000
_cell.length_b   1.000
_cell.length_c   1.000
_cell.angle_alpha   90.00
_cell.angle_beta   90.00
_cell.angle_gamma   90.00
#
_symmetry.space_group_name_H-M   'P 1'
#
loop_
_entity.id
_entity.type
_entity.pdbx_description
1 polymer ?
#
loop_
_entity_poly.entity_id
_entity_poly.type
_entity_poly.pdbx_seq_one_letter_code
_entity_poly.pdbx_strand_id
1 'polypeptide(L)'
;MTPKLSKDLIYNSRIIDTYVKLLKKKHPDIDTSLALEYAGMQGYEVADQSHWFTQSQIDRFYAKAVEVTGNPQVARDAGRYSASPEAIGAMRQYILGLVGPAHAFGLIRNAASKFTRSAQYQSKRISDNSVEVVVTPYPGIDEKVFQCENRMGFFEAICMMFNDKMPIIEHPECLFDGGQHCRYVISWKRSAADLWSKTRDISAFTLAGACGAATFWNPALAAQTLIPASLATIAALSYTARTKENRELRRSLDNLFDSSEKLIEQMNINYSNSLMNNEIGQAISAPTEVDEILANVIQVLKKRLDFDRGMIMLANKDRDQLLFRTGFGYNSEQLRMLNSIAFHLNKS
;
A
#
# COMPACT_ATOMS: atom_id res chain seq x y z
N MET A 1 18.48 -13.51 -9.70
CA MET A 1 18.19 -14.54 -8.68
C MET A 1 17.60 -13.86 -7.47
N THR A 2 16.32 -14.06 -7.17
CA THR A 2 15.68 -13.55 -5.95
C THR A 2 16.29 -14.31 -4.76
N PRO A 3 16.88 -13.64 -3.77
CA PRO A 3 17.41 -14.34 -2.60
C PRO A 3 16.25 -15.08 -1.92
N LYS A 4 16.42 -16.38 -1.67
CA LYS A 4 15.49 -17.15 -0.83
C LYS A 4 15.50 -16.51 0.56
N LEU A 5 14.51 -15.67 0.87
CA LEU A 5 14.32 -15.15 2.23
C LEU A 5 14.18 -16.33 3.20
N SER A 6 14.80 -16.20 4.38
CA SER A 6 14.69 -17.19 5.47
C SER A 6 13.23 -17.54 5.76
N LYS A 7 12.97 -18.82 6.06
CA LYS A 7 11.64 -19.32 6.47
C LYS A 7 11.09 -18.62 7.72
N ASP A 8 11.97 -17.97 8.50
CA ASP A 8 11.62 -17.34 9.77
C ASP A 8 11.08 -15.91 9.60
N LEU A 9 11.19 -15.33 8.39
CA LEU A 9 10.73 -13.98 8.07
C LEU A 9 9.28 -14.02 7.56
N ILE A 10 8.36 -13.61 8.43
CA ILE A 10 6.92 -13.91 8.28
C ILE A 10 6.01 -12.69 8.26
N TYR A 11 6.45 -11.50 8.71
CA TYR A 11 5.66 -10.27 8.67
C TYR A 11 6.37 -9.16 7.91
N ASN A 12 5.71 -8.54 6.95
CA ASN A 12 6.29 -7.47 6.15
C ASN A 12 6.39 -6.16 6.96
N SER A 13 7.43 -5.39 6.69
CA SER A 13 7.71 -4.11 7.34
C SER A 13 6.56 -3.10 7.28
N ARG A 14 5.74 -3.14 6.22
CA ARG A 14 4.54 -2.28 6.08
C ARG A 14 3.56 -2.40 7.24
N ILE A 15 3.49 -3.57 7.90
CA ILE A 15 2.68 -3.74 9.11
C ILE A 15 3.22 -2.81 10.21
N ILE A 16 4.52 -2.89 10.50
CA ILE A 16 5.16 -2.08 11.55
C ILE A 16 5.17 -0.59 11.21
N ASP A 17 5.39 -0.23 9.95
CA ASP A 17 5.28 1.16 9.48
C ASP A 17 3.89 1.76 9.80
N THR A 18 2.83 0.97 9.66
CA THR A 18 1.47 1.38 10.03
C THR A 18 1.35 1.65 11.54
N TYR A 19 1.94 0.81 12.39
CA TYR A 19 1.98 1.05 13.84
C TYR A 19 2.76 2.33 14.16
N VAL A 20 3.95 2.52 13.60
CA VAL A 20 4.78 3.70 13.84
C VAL A 20 4.04 4.98 13.45
N LYS A 21 3.36 4.99 12.29
CA LYS A 21 2.55 6.13 11.85
C LYS A 21 1.35 6.38 12.77
N LEU A 22 0.65 5.33 13.20
CA LEU A 22 -0.45 5.46 14.16
C LEU A 22 0.05 6.07 15.47
N LEU A 23 1.12 5.52 16.04
CA LEU A 23 1.67 5.93 17.32
C LEU A 23 2.11 7.40 17.28
N LYS A 24 2.84 7.82 16.24
CA LYS A 24 3.21 9.23 16.06
C LYS A 24 2.00 10.17 15.99
N LYS A 25 0.88 9.71 15.43
CA LYS A 25 -0.35 10.51 15.27
C LYS A 25 -1.18 10.58 16.55
N LYS A 26 -1.36 9.45 17.26
CA LYS A 26 -2.19 9.37 18.47
C LYS A 26 -1.43 9.69 19.75
N HIS A 27 -0.12 9.48 19.76
CA HIS A 27 0.75 9.62 20.91
C HIS A 27 2.04 10.36 20.52
N PRO A 28 1.96 11.65 20.13
CA PRO A 28 3.12 12.41 19.66
C PRO A 28 4.22 12.54 20.73
N ASP A 29 3.88 12.40 22.01
CA ASP A 29 4.81 12.49 23.13
C ASP A 29 5.59 11.18 23.38
N ILE A 30 5.20 10.08 22.72
CA ILE A 30 5.86 8.78 22.86
C ILE A 30 6.94 8.64 21.79
N ASP A 31 8.18 8.39 22.23
CA ASP A 31 9.25 8.02 21.32
C ASP A 31 9.03 6.59 20.78
N THR A 32 8.49 6.51 19.56
CA THR A 32 8.27 5.25 18.84
C THR A 32 9.55 4.45 18.61
N SER A 33 10.72 5.08 18.70
CA SER A 33 12.02 4.43 18.52
C SER A 33 12.29 3.42 19.63
N LEU A 34 11.75 3.64 20.84
CA LEU A 34 11.88 2.72 21.97
C LEU A 34 11.27 1.34 21.67
N ALA A 35 10.13 1.30 20.97
CA ALA A 35 9.48 0.04 20.58
C ALA A 35 10.28 -0.70 19.50
N LEU A 36 10.88 0.04 18.57
CA LEU A 36 11.72 -0.52 17.51
C LEU A 36 13.04 -1.07 18.08
N GLU A 37 13.72 -0.30 18.92
CA GLU A 37 14.98 -0.70 19.56
C GLU A 37 14.77 -1.93 20.45
N TYR A 38 13.71 -1.92 21.28
CA TYR A 38 13.37 -3.07 22.10
C TYR A 38 13.05 -4.32 21.27
N ALA A 39 12.54 -4.17 20.05
CA ALA A 39 12.28 -5.27 19.15
C ALA A 39 13.51 -5.73 18.34
N GLY A 40 14.63 -5.01 18.42
CA GLY A 40 15.78 -5.22 17.54
C GLY A 40 15.44 -4.91 16.08
N MET A 41 14.64 -3.87 15.84
CA MET A 41 14.30 -3.36 14.51
C MET A 41 14.95 -2.00 14.29
N GLN A 42 15.49 -1.79 13.09
CA GLN A 42 16.04 -0.49 12.69
C GLN A 42 15.00 0.32 11.92
N GLY A 43 15.04 1.65 12.07
CA GLY A 43 14.09 2.54 11.38
C GLY A 43 14.12 2.40 9.85
N TYR A 44 15.30 2.15 9.26
CA TYR A 44 15.43 1.94 7.82
C TYR A 44 14.86 0.59 7.35
N GLU A 45 14.86 -0.45 8.20
CA GLU A 45 14.22 -1.74 7.89
C GLU A 45 12.70 -1.60 7.86
N VAL A 46 12.14 -0.78 8.75
CA VAL A 46 10.71 -0.46 8.74
C VAL A 46 10.33 0.35 7.51
N ALA A 47 11.19 1.29 7.08
CA ALA A 47 10.97 2.10 5.89
C ALA A 47 11.10 1.32 4.58
N ASP A 48 11.91 0.25 4.55
CA ASP A 48 12.02 -0.63 3.39
C ASP A 48 10.82 -1.57 3.29
N GLN A 49 9.91 -1.28 2.36
CA GLN A 49 8.71 -2.09 2.10
C GLN A 49 8.97 -3.53 1.62
N SER A 50 10.20 -3.86 1.22
CA SER A 50 10.60 -5.21 0.83
C SER A 50 11.13 -6.02 2.01
N HIS A 51 11.34 -5.40 3.17
CA HIS A 51 11.83 -6.04 4.37
C HIS A 51 10.76 -6.90 5.06
N TRP A 52 11.21 -7.96 5.73
CA TRP A 52 10.36 -8.88 6.47
C TRP A 52 10.98 -9.18 7.84
N PHE A 53 10.14 -9.18 8.87
CA PHE A 53 10.49 -9.42 10.26
C PHE A 53 10.05 -10.80 10.73
N THR A 54 10.70 -11.28 11.79
CA THR A 54 10.42 -12.55 12.46
C THR A 54 9.25 -12.46 13.45
N GLN A 55 8.72 -13.60 13.89
CA GLN A 55 7.70 -13.67 14.97
C GLN A 55 8.17 -12.94 16.23
N SER A 56 9.39 -13.24 16.68
CA SER A 56 9.98 -12.67 17.91
C SER A 56 10.10 -11.15 17.87
N GLN A 57 10.52 -10.60 16.73
CA GLN A 57 10.59 -9.14 16.56
C GLN A 57 9.20 -8.50 16.67
N ILE A 58 8.19 -9.06 16.00
CA ILE A 58 6.82 -8.52 16.06
C ILE A 58 6.23 -8.64 17.47
N ASP A 59 6.43 -9.77 18.15
CA ASP A 59 5.94 -9.97 19.52
C ASP A 59 6.57 -8.97 20.50
N ARG A 60 7.89 -8.75 20.40
CA ARG A 60 8.61 -7.76 21.23
C ARG A 60 8.18 -6.34 20.92
N PHE A 61 8.03 -6.00 19.64
CA PHE A 61 7.55 -4.69 19.22
C PHE A 61 6.17 -4.41 19.80
N TYR A 62 5.23 -5.35 19.65
CA TYR A 62 3.87 -5.19 20.16
C TYR A 62 3.84 -5.07 21.68
N ALA A 63 4.56 -5.95 22.40
CA ALA A 63 4.64 -5.89 23.86
C ALA A 63 5.13 -4.50 24.33
N LYS A 64 6.18 -3.97 23.69
CA LYS A 64 6.69 -2.63 24.03
C LYS A 64 5.72 -1.52 23.62
N ALA A 65 5.04 -1.65 22.47
CA ALA A 65 4.03 -0.70 22.02
C ALA A 65 2.87 -0.60 23.02
N VAL A 66 2.39 -1.72 23.57
CA VAL A 66 1.37 -1.72 24.63
C VAL A 66 1.90 -1.06 25.90
N GLU A 67 3.12 -1.41 26.32
CA GLU A 67 3.75 -0.86 27.53
C GLU A 67 3.86 0.67 27.46
N VAL A 68 4.40 1.21 26.36
CA VAL A 68 4.62 2.67 26.24
C VAL A 68 3.33 3.45 26.04
N THR A 69 2.34 2.87 25.36
CA THR A 69 1.05 3.55 25.11
C THR A 69 0.03 3.38 26.22
N GLY A 70 0.18 2.36 27.06
CA GLY A 70 -0.88 1.90 27.97
C GLY A 70 -2.13 1.40 27.27
N ASN A 71 -2.10 1.18 25.94
CA ASN A 71 -3.27 0.79 25.14
C ASN A 71 -3.21 -0.69 24.74
N PRO A 72 -3.96 -1.59 25.41
CA PRO A 72 -4.00 -3.00 25.03
C PRO A 72 -4.61 -3.23 23.64
N GLN A 73 -5.44 -2.29 23.15
CA GLN A 73 -6.09 -2.37 21.84
C GLN A 73 -5.25 -1.79 20.69
N VAL A 74 -3.97 -1.42 20.95
CA VAL A 74 -3.09 -0.80 19.93
C VAL A 74 -3.01 -1.61 18.64
N ALA A 75 -3.13 -2.94 18.72
CA ALA A 75 -3.12 -3.81 17.55
C ALA A 75 -4.34 -3.61 16.64
N ARG A 76 -5.55 -3.62 17.20
CA ARG A 76 -6.79 -3.38 16.44
C ARG A 76 -6.82 -1.97 15.90
N ASP A 77 -6.37 -1.00 16.69
CA ASP A 77 -6.24 0.39 16.26
C ASP A 77 -5.28 0.54 15.09
N ALA A 78 -4.12 -0.13 15.12
CA ALA A 78 -3.18 -0.14 13.99
C ALA A 78 -3.79 -0.79 12.75
N GLY A 79 -4.55 -1.87 12.92
CA GLY A 79 -5.31 -2.49 11.85
C GLY A 79 -6.31 -1.52 11.23
N ARG A 80 -7.08 -0.79 12.04
CA ARG A 80 -8.03 0.24 11.59
C ARG A 80 -7.32 1.39 10.86
N TYR A 81 -6.16 1.78 11.37
CA TYR A 81 -5.34 2.85 10.81
C TYR A 81 -4.77 2.49 9.44
N SER A 82 -4.69 1.21 9.08
CA SER A 82 -4.21 0.78 7.76
C SER A 82 -4.98 1.44 6.61
N ALA A 83 -6.28 1.70 6.70
CA ALA A 83 -7.02 2.37 5.63
C ALA A 83 -6.74 3.88 5.49
N SER A 84 -5.93 4.47 6.38
CA SER A 84 -5.61 5.89 6.32
C SER A 84 -4.80 6.21 5.05
N PRO A 85 -4.98 7.42 4.47
CA PRO A 85 -4.20 7.85 3.32
C PRO A 85 -2.67 7.74 3.54
N GLU A 86 -2.22 7.96 4.76
CA GLU A 86 -0.80 7.95 5.15
C GLU A 86 -0.23 6.54 5.32
N ALA A 87 -1.05 5.53 5.63
CA ALA A 87 -0.61 4.16 5.93
C ALA A 87 -0.50 3.28 4.67
N ILE A 88 -1.56 3.16 3.87
CA ILE A 88 -1.64 2.17 2.77
C ILE A 88 -1.23 2.70 1.39
N GLY A 89 -1.10 4.03 1.23
CA GLY A 89 -0.56 4.66 0.03
C GLY A 89 -1.31 4.28 -1.26
N ALA A 90 -0.57 3.92 -2.32
CA ALA A 90 -1.14 3.56 -3.63
C ALA A 90 -2.09 2.35 -3.57
N MET A 91 -1.89 1.42 -2.63
CA MET A 91 -2.77 0.27 -2.45
C MET A 91 -4.19 0.68 -1.99
N ARG A 92 -4.35 1.87 -1.38
CA ARG A 92 -5.66 2.45 -1.05
C ARG A 92 -6.54 2.59 -2.29
N GLN A 93 -5.97 3.21 -3.32
CA GLN A 93 -6.68 3.57 -4.54
C GLN A 93 -7.06 2.31 -5.33
N TYR A 94 -6.15 1.34 -5.39
CA TYR A 94 -6.43 0.02 -5.96
C TYR A 94 -7.63 -0.67 -5.29
N ILE A 95 -7.69 -0.69 -3.95
CA ILE A 95 -8.82 -1.28 -3.21
C ILE A 95 -10.12 -0.53 -3.50
N LEU A 96 -10.10 0.81 -3.46
CA LEU A 96 -11.28 1.62 -3.77
C LEU A 96 -11.82 1.41 -5.19
N GLY A 97 -10.97 0.97 -6.11
CA GLY A 97 -11.35 0.56 -7.45
C GLY A 97 -12.19 -0.71 -7.58
N LEU A 98 -12.26 -1.53 -6.52
CA LEU A 98 -12.91 -2.85 -6.56
C LEU A 98 -14.44 -2.80 -6.42
N VAL A 99 -15.07 -1.63 -6.42
CA VAL A 99 -16.53 -1.48 -6.37
C VAL A 99 -17.17 -2.19 -5.16
N GLY A 100 -16.58 -1.98 -3.97
CA GLY A 100 -17.18 -2.35 -2.69
C GLY A 100 -16.44 -3.45 -1.88
N PRO A 101 -16.84 -3.66 -0.62
CA PRO A 101 -16.13 -4.56 0.29
C PRO A 101 -16.13 -6.03 -0.16
N ALA A 102 -17.22 -6.53 -0.77
CA ALA A 102 -17.32 -7.93 -1.18
C ALA A 102 -16.19 -8.35 -2.14
N HIS A 103 -15.88 -7.51 -3.12
CA HIS A 103 -14.79 -7.75 -4.07
C HIS A 103 -13.42 -7.62 -3.40
N ALA A 104 -13.25 -6.65 -2.51
CA ALA A 104 -12.01 -6.50 -1.72
C ALA A 104 -11.72 -7.75 -0.87
N PHE A 105 -12.73 -8.28 -0.18
CA PHE A 105 -12.60 -9.54 0.57
C PHE A 105 -12.38 -10.75 -0.34
N GLY A 106 -12.92 -10.75 -1.56
CA GLY A 106 -12.63 -11.79 -2.56
C GLY A 106 -11.14 -11.90 -2.92
N LEU A 107 -10.37 -10.81 -2.77
CA LEU A 107 -8.93 -10.79 -3.03
C LEU A 107 -8.07 -10.96 -1.77
N ILE A 108 -8.68 -11.17 -0.61
CA ILE A 108 -7.98 -11.06 0.68
C ILE A 108 -6.81 -12.03 0.81
N ARG A 109 -6.93 -13.25 0.25
CA ARG A 109 -5.85 -14.24 0.25
C ARG A 109 -4.57 -13.71 -0.40
N ASN A 110 -4.71 -13.09 -1.57
CA ASN A 110 -3.58 -12.59 -2.35
C ASN A 110 -3.08 -11.23 -1.81
N ALA A 111 -3.95 -10.45 -1.18
CA ALA A 111 -3.56 -9.22 -0.52
C ALA A 111 -2.79 -9.51 0.77
N ALA A 112 -3.33 -10.36 1.66
CA ALA A 112 -2.73 -10.71 2.93
C ALA A 112 -1.34 -11.35 2.77
N SER A 113 -1.13 -12.18 1.74
CA SER A 113 0.18 -12.82 1.50
C SER A 113 1.32 -11.83 1.22
N LYS A 114 1.00 -10.57 0.86
CA LYS A 114 1.99 -9.48 0.70
C LYS A 114 2.39 -8.84 2.04
N PHE A 115 1.61 -9.05 3.09
CA PHE A 115 1.83 -8.49 4.42
C PHE A 115 2.26 -9.54 5.44
N THR A 116 1.75 -10.76 5.33
CA THR A 116 2.04 -11.83 6.29
C THR A 116 2.10 -13.20 5.61
N ARG A 117 2.99 -14.05 6.14
CA ARG A 117 3.16 -15.45 5.78
C ARG A 117 2.79 -16.38 6.94
N SER A 118 2.16 -15.84 7.98
CA SER A 118 1.78 -16.54 9.22
C SER A 118 0.64 -17.53 9.01
N ALA A 119 -0.31 -17.20 8.13
CA ALA A 119 -1.57 -17.91 8.04
C ALA A 119 -2.14 -17.93 6.62
N GLN A 120 -2.96 -18.95 6.36
CA GLN A 120 -3.80 -19.03 5.18
C GLN A 120 -5.10 -18.28 5.41
N TYR A 121 -5.44 -17.40 4.47
CA TYR A 121 -6.70 -16.65 4.47
C TYR A 121 -7.63 -17.21 3.40
N GLN A 122 -8.86 -17.49 3.78
CA GLN A 122 -9.93 -17.92 2.89
C GLN A 122 -11.14 -17.00 3.10
N SER A 123 -11.77 -16.58 2.01
CA SER A 123 -13.00 -15.78 2.07
C SER A 123 -14.11 -16.43 1.27
N LYS A 124 -15.32 -16.33 1.80
CA LYS A 124 -16.54 -16.82 1.17
C LYS A 124 -17.63 -15.77 1.32
N ARG A 125 -18.29 -15.40 0.22
CA ARG A 125 -19.46 -14.51 0.27
C ARG A 125 -20.64 -15.26 0.89
N ILE A 126 -21.27 -14.66 1.92
CA ILE A 126 -22.50 -15.19 2.52
C ILE A 126 -23.72 -14.50 1.89
N SER A 127 -23.66 -13.18 1.70
CA SER A 127 -24.73 -12.38 1.10
C SER A 127 -24.21 -11.15 0.36
N ASP A 128 -25.10 -10.27 -0.08
CA ASP A 128 -24.68 -9.04 -0.75
C ASP A 128 -23.83 -8.10 0.12
N ASN A 129 -24.06 -8.16 1.42
CA ASN A 129 -23.46 -7.25 2.39
C ASN A 129 -22.77 -7.98 3.54
N SER A 130 -22.41 -9.25 3.34
CA SER A 130 -21.65 -10.03 4.32
C SER A 130 -20.73 -11.09 3.70
N VAL A 131 -19.60 -11.32 4.36
CA VAL A 131 -18.61 -12.34 4.01
C VAL A 131 -18.17 -13.09 5.26
N GLU A 132 -17.79 -14.34 5.05
CA GLU A 132 -17.01 -15.13 5.98
C GLU A 132 -15.54 -15.04 5.59
N VAL A 133 -14.67 -14.82 6.58
CA VAL A 133 -13.23 -14.96 6.44
C VAL A 133 -12.74 -15.98 7.46
N VAL A 134 -12.07 -17.02 6.99
CA VAL A 134 -11.42 -18.03 7.82
C VAL A 134 -9.91 -17.85 7.71
N VAL A 135 -9.25 -17.81 8.87
CA VAL A 135 -7.79 -17.67 8.94
C VAL A 135 -7.19 -18.77 9.80
N THR A 136 -6.30 -19.55 9.19
CA THR A 136 -5.65 -20.71 9.81
C THR A 136 -4.14 -20.52 9.76
N PRO A 137 -3.45 -20.37 10.90
CA PRO A 137 -1.99 -20.32 10.94
C PRO A 137 -1.35 -21.56 10.30
N TYR A 138 -0.20 -21.37 9.64
CA TYR A 138 0.56 -22.50 9.12
C TYR A 138 1.24 -23.29 10.24
N PRO A 139 1.51 -24.59 10.05
CA PRO A 139 2.23 -25.39 11.05
C PRO A 139 3.56 -24.76 11.43
N GLY A 140 3.81 -24.66 12.74
CA GLY A 140 5.02 -24.04 13.29
C GLY A 140 4.96 -22.52 13.45
N ILE A 141 3.86 -21.87 13.08
CA ILE A 141 3.61 -20.46 13.38
C ILE A 141 2.84 -20.35 14.70
N ASP A 142 3.35 -19.51 15.59
CA ASP A 142 2.78 -19.21 16.90
C ASP A 142 2.24 -17.77 16.90
N GLU A 143 1.07 -17.57 16.26
CA GLU A 143 0.37 -16.28 16.35
C GLU A 143 -0.05 -16.01 17.81
N LYS A 144 -0.18 -14.74 18.19
CA LYS A 144 -0.73 -14.29 19.46
C LYS A 144 -2.07 -13.57 19.26
N VAL A 145 -2.75 -13.30 20.37
CA VAL A 145 -4.06 -12.63 20.37
C VAL A 145 -4.03 -11.31 19.61
N PHE A 146 -2.94 -10.55 19.69
CA PHE A 146 -2.86 -9.25 19.03
C PHE A 146 -2.83 -9.34 17.50
N GLN A 147 -2.33 -10.44 16.90
CA GLN A 147 -2.44 -10.64 15.44
C GLN A 147 -3.91 -10.82 15.03
N CYS A 148 -4.71 -11.51 15.85
CA CYS A 148 -6.15 -11.64 15.65
C CYS A 148 -6.86 -10.28 15.74
N GLU A 149 -6.54 -9.48 16.77
CA GLU A 149 -7.09 -8.14 16.95
C GLU A 149 -6.69 -7.20 15.80
N ASN A 150 -5.42 -7.23 15.39
CA ASN A 150 -4.93 -6.44 14.27
C ASN A 150 -5.67 -6.77 12.98
N ARG A 151 -5.89 -8.06 12.72
CA ARG A 151 -6.65 -8.55 11.57
C ARG A 151 -8.10 -8.07 11.57
N MET A 152 -8.78 -8.10 12.71
CA MET A 152 -10.13 -7.49 12.83
C MET A 152 -10.09 -6.00 12.51
N GLY A 153 -9.07 -5.29 12.98
CA GLY A 153 -8.84 -3.88 12.62
C GLY A 153 -8.71 -3.68 11.10
N PHE A 154 -7.95 -4.54 10.41
CA PHE A 154 -7.83 -4.50 8.95
C PHE A 154 -9.17 -4.77 8.24
N PHE A 155 -9.97 -5.71 8.73
CA PHE A 155 -11.30 -5.98 8.17
C PHE A 155 -12.26 -4.80 8.34
N GLU A 156 -12.20 -4.13 9.49
CA GLU A 156 -12.93 -2.88 9.73
C GLU A 156 -12.46 -1.80 8.75
N ALA A 157 -11.15 -1.65 8.60
CA ALA A 157 -10.53 -0.68 7.68
C ALA A 157 -11.00 -0.88 6.24
N ILE A 158 -11.01 -2.13 5.73
CA ILE A 158 -11.50 -2.46 4.38
C ILE A 158 -12.94 -2.00 4.19
N CYS A 159 -13.84 -2.27 5.16
CA CYS A 159 -15.23 -1.86 5.04
C CYS A 159 -15.39 -0.34 5.10
N MET A 160 -14.64 0.32 5.98
CA MET A 160 -14.68 1.77 6.19
C MET A 160 -14.16 2.56 4.99
N MET A 161 -13.38 1.94 4.09
CA MET A 161 -12.99 2.58 2.84
C MET A 161 -14.18 2.81 1.89
N PHE A 162 -15.23 1.98 1.96
CA PHE A 162 -16.41 2.08 1.10
C PHE A 162 -17.65 2.60 1.80
N ASN A 163 -17.71 2.51 3.13
CA ASN A 163 -18.89 2.84 3.92
C ASN A 163 -18.54 3.84 5.03
N ASP A 164 -19.46 4.74 5.32
CA ASP A 164 -19.30 5.72 6.41
C ASP A 164 -19.60 5.14 7.80
N LYS A 165 -20.01 3.86 7.87
CA LYS A 165 -20.39 3.19 9.13
C LYS A 165 -19.54 1.94 9.35
N MET A 166 -19.12 1.76 10.60
CA MET A 166 -18.38 0.58 11.04
C MET A 166 -19.13 -0.71 10.69
N PRO A 167 -18.43 -1.73 10.17
CA PRO A 167 -19.03 -3.03 9.98
C PRO A 167 -19.26 -3.71 11.33
N ILE A 168 -20.12 -4.72 11.32
CA ILE A 168 -20.27 -5.67 12.41
C ILE A 168 -19.35 -6.84 12.09
N ILE A 169 -18.49 -7.21 13.04
CA ILE A 169 -17.65 -8.41 12.94
C ILE A 169 -18.05 -9.35 14.07
N GLU A 170 -18.69 -10.45 13.70
CA GLU A 170 -18.87 -11.59 14.60
C GLU A 170 -17.63 -12.48 14.48
N HIS A 171 -17.15 -12.99 15.62
CA HIS A 171 -15.98 -13.87 15.69
C HIS A 171 -16.39 -15.21 16.34
N PRO A 172 -17.22 -16.02 15.65
CA PRO A 172 -17.83 -17.22 16.22
C PRO A 172 -16.84 -18.33 16.60
N GLU A 173 -15.66 -18.38 15.97
CA GLU A 173 -14.59 -19.31 16.33
C GLU A 173 -13.27 -18.55 16.38
N CYS A 174 -12.50 -18.75 17.43
CA CYS A 174 -11.23 -18.07 17.68
C CYS A 174 -10.19 -19.09 18.10
N LEU A 175 -9.03 -19.09 17.43
CA LEU A 175 -7.88 -19.93 17.79
C LEU A 175 -7.48 -19.76 19.26
N PHE A 176 -7.60 -18.53 19.78
CA PHE A 176 -7.18 -18.16 21.13
C PHE A 176 -8.21 -18.51 22.21
N ASP A 177 -9.43 -18.88 21.81
CA ASP A 177 -10.49 -19.35 22.71
C ASP A 177 -10.70 -20.87 22.58
N GLY A 178 -9.69 -21.59 22.09
CA GLY A 178 -9.70 -23.05 21.93
C GLY A 178 -10.23 -23.56 20.57
N GLY A 179 -10.49 -22.68 19.62
CA GLY A 179 -10.84 -23.03 18.24
C GLY A 179 -9.66 -23.56 17.43
N GLN A 180 -9.92 -24.10 16.23
CA GLN A 180 -8.87 -24.58 15.32
C GLN A 180 -8.37 -23.49 14.37
N HIS A 181 -9.17 -22.45 14.18
CA HIS A 181 -8.88 -21.32 13.32
C HIS A 181 -9.66 -20.09 13.82
N CYS A 182 -9.38 -18.92 13.28
CA CYS A 182 -10.21 -17.75 13.51
C CYS A 182 -11.22 -17.62 12.36
N ARG A 183 -12.51 -17.66 12.68
CA ARG A 183 -13.62 -17.49 11.74
C ARG A 183 -14.34 -16.19 12.02
N TYR A 184 -14.40 -15.31 11.03
CA TYR A 184 -15.01 -14.00 11.12
C TYR A 184 -16.19 -13.90 10.16
N VAL A 185 -17.33 -13.44 10.65
CA VAL A 185 -18.48 -13.06 9.81
C VAL A 185 -18.59 -11.55 9.83
N ILE A 186 -18.29 -10.94 8.70
CA ILE A 186 -18.17 -9.50 8.55
C ILE A 186 -19.36 -9.01 7.74
N SER A 187 -20.14 -8.10 8.33
CA SER A 187 -21.36 -7.54 7.73
C SER A 187 -21.28 -6.02 7.68
N TRP A 188 -21.67 -5.42 6.55
CA TRP A 188 -21.69 -3.96 6.37
C TRP A 188 -23.06 -3.45 5.90
N LYS A 189 -23.25 -2.13 5.95
CA LYS A 189 -24.46 -1.48 5.45
C LYS A 189 -24.48 -1.53 3.92
N ARG A 190 -25.64 -1.86 3.34
CA ARG A 190 -25.86 -1.87 1.89
C ARG A 190 -25.67 -0.47 1.29
N SER A 191 -25.18 -0.43 0.05
CA SER A 191 -25.04 0.83 -0.70
C SER A 191 -26.43 1.40 -1.05
N ALA A 192 -26.46 2.68 -1.41
CA ALA A 192 -27.70 3.27 -1.91
C ALA A 192 -28.15 2.60 -3.21
N ALA A 193 -27.23 2.25 -4.10
CA ALA A 193 -27.54 1.55 -5.34
C ALA A 193 -28.23 0.20 -5.07
N ASP A 194 -27.72 -0.59 -4.11
CA ASP A 194 -28.33 -1.87 -3.74
C ASP A 194 -29.75 -1.70 -3.20
N LEU A 195 -29.98 -0.68 -2.37
CA LEU A 195 -31.30 -0.38 -1.81
C LEU A 195 -32.30 0.04 -2.90
N TRP A 196 -31.88 0.88 -3.86
CA TRP A 196 -32.74 1.28 -4.98
C TRP A 196 -33.04 0.12 -5.92
N SER A 197 -32.06 -0.72 -6.24
CA SER A 197 -32.26 -1.92 -7.05
C SER A 197 -33.24 -2.90 -6.38
N LYS A 198 -33.09 -3.15 -5.07
CA LYS A 198 -34.02 -4.01 -4.34
C LYS A 198 -35.43 -3.41 -4.24
N THR A 199 -35.53 -2.09 -4.07
CA THR A 199 -36.82 -1.38 -4.04
C THR A 199 -37.52 -1.46 -5.39
N ARG A 200 -36.78 -1.30 -6.49
CA ARG A 200 -37.27 -1.50 -7.86
C ARG A 200 -37.82 -2.92 -8.02
N ASP A 201 -37.06 -3.93 -7.63
CA ASP A 201 -37.44 -5.34 -7.84
C ASP A 201 -38.70 -5.69 -7.04
N ILE A 202 -38.74 -5.32 -5.76
CA ILE A 202 -39.95 -5.50 -4.92
C ILE A 202 -41.13 -4.77 -5.55
N SER A 203 -40.98 -3.49 -5.90
CA SER A 203 -42.06 -2.70 -6.51
C SER A 203 -42.56 -3.29 -7.81
N ALA A 204 -41.67 -3.83 -8.65
CA ALA A 204 -42.05 -4.49 -9.89
C ALA A 204 -42.91 -5.73 -9.63
N PHE A 205 -42.55 -6.58 -8.66
CA PHE A 205 -43.35 -7.73 -8.27
C PHE A 205 -44.72 -7.33 -7.70
N THR A 206 -44.78 -6.36 -6.78
CA THR A 206 -46.06 -5.94 -6.18
C THR A 206 -46.98 -5.28 -7.22
N LEU A 207 -46.44 -4.41 -8.06
CA LEU A 207 -47.22 -3.72 -9.10
C LEU A 207 -47.70 -4.68 -10.19
N ALA A 208 -46.90 -5.68 -10.57
CA ALA A 208 -47.34 -6.71 -11.51
C ALA A 208 -48.53 -7.52 -10.95
N GLY A 209 -48.46 -7.92 -9.67
CA GLY A 209 -49.57 -8.60 -9.00
C GLY A 209 -50.83 -7.73 -8.92
N ALA A 210 -50.68 -6.45 -8.56
CA ALA A 210 -51.79 -5.49 -8.50
C ALA A 210 -52.42 -5.25 -9.88
N CYS A 211 -51.62 -5.13 -10.94
CA CYS A 211 -52.12 -5.00 -12.30
C CYS A 211 -52.89 -6.26 -12.75
N GLY A 212 -52.39 -7.45 -12.41
CA GLY A 212 -53.07 -8.73 -12.69
C GLY A 212 -54.45 -8.82 -12.02
N ALA A 213 -54.52 -8.49 -10.73
CA ALA A 213 -55.79 -8.49 -9.99
C ALA A 213 -56.77 -7.42 -10.52
N ALA A 214 -56.29 -6.21 -10.83
CA ALA A 214 -57.12 -5.14 -11.36
C ALA A 214 -57.67 -5.45 -12.75
N THR A 215 -56.89 -6.13 -13.59
CA THR A 215 -57.33 -6.56 -14.93
C THR A 215 -58.49 -7.56 -14.85
N PHE A 216 -58.53 -8.40 -13.81
CA PHE A 216 -59.63 -9.33 -13.58
C PHE A 216 -60.94 -8.63 -13.15
N TRP A 217 -60.85 -7.53 -12.39
CA TRP A 217 -62.02 -6.81 -11.89
C TRP A 217 -62.52 -5.72 -12.87
N ASN A 218 -61.61 -4.89 -13.39
CA ASN A 218 -61.94 -3.81 -14.32
C ASN A 218 -60.83 -3.63 -15.37
N PRO A 219 -60.96 -4.29 -16.53
CA PRO A 219 -59.97 -4.26 -17.60
C PRO A 219 -59.69 -2.85 -18.14
N ALA A 220 -60.71 -2.00 -18.25
CA ALA A 220 -60.57 -0.68 -18.87
C ALA A 220 -59.77 0.28 -17.98
N LEU A 221 -60.05 0.30 -16.67
CA LEU A 221 -59.28 1.10 -15.71
C LEU A 221 -57.84 0.58 -15.60
N ALA A 222 -57.64 -0.73 -15.56
CA ALA A 222 -56.32 -1.33 -15.49
C ALA A 222 -55.45 -0.93 -16.70
N ALA A 223 -56.01 -1.00 -17.91
CA ALA A 223 -55.32 -0.67 -19.14
C ALA A 223 -54.99 0.83 -19.29
N GLN A 224 -55.91 1.72 -18.93
CA GLN A 224 -55.75 3.16 -19.15
C GLN A 224 -54.93 3.87 -18.08
N THR A 225 -54.99 3.43 -16.82
CA THR A 225 -54.35 4.15 -15.71
C THR A 225 -53.30 3.32 -14.99
N LEU A 226 -53.65 2.11 -14.55
CA LEU A 226 -52.81 1.36 -13.62
C LEU A 226 -51.54 0.82 -14.29
N ILE A 227 -51.67 0.23 -15.49
CA ILE A 227 -50.52 -0.30 -16.25
C ILE A 227 -49.56 0.83 -16.64
N PRO A 228 -49.97 1.95 -17.27
CA PRO A 228 -49.07 3.05 -17.59
C PRO A 228 -48.39 3.67 -16.36
N ALA A 229 -49.13 3.86 -15.26
CA ALA A 229 -48.58 4.41 -14.02
C ALA A 229 -47.54 3.46 -13.38
N SER A 230 -47.80 2.15 -13.40
CA SER A 230 -46.85 1.16 -12.89
C SER A 230 -45.56 1.12 -13.72
N LEU A 231 -45.67 1.17 -15.05
CA LEU A 231 -44.53 1.23 -15.97
C LEU A 231 -43.72 2.50 -15.75
N ALA A 232 -44.36 3.67 -15.62
CA ALA A 232 -43.68 4.93 -15.33
C ALA A 232 -42.93 4.88 -13.99
N THR A 233 -43.55 4.29 -12.96
CA THR A 233 -42.93 4.13 -11.63
C THR A 233 -41.72 3.19 -11.69
N ILE A 234 -41.85 2.03 -12.32
CA ILE A 234 -40.74 1.06 -12.48
C ILE A 234 -39.62 1.67 -13.32
N ALA A 235 -39.94 2.43 -14.39
CA ALA A 235 -38.96 3.12 -15.21
C ALA A 235 -38.18 4.17 -14.40
N ALA A 236 -38.87 4.97 -13.58
CA ALA A 236 -38.24 5.95 -12.70
C ALA A 236 -37.33 5.29 -11.65
N LEU A 237 -37.79 4.21 -11.01
CA LEU A 237 -36.98 3.42 -10.07
C LEU A 237 -35.77 2.77 -10.75
N SER A 238 -35.94 2.28 -11.98
CA SER A 238 -34.85 1.69 -12.78
C SER A 238 -33.81 2.73 -13.17
N TYR A 239 -34.26 3.92 -13.59
CA TYR A 239 -33.37 5.03 -13.94
C TYR A 239 -32.58 5.52 -12.72
N THR A 240 -33.24 5.67 -11.57
CA THR A 240 -32.57 6.08 -10.32
C THR A 240 -31.59 5.02 -9.81
N ALA A 241 -31.95 3.74 -9.83
CA ALA A 241 -31.03 2.65 -9.50
C ALA A 241 -29.81 2.65 -10.43
N ARG A 242 -30.03 2.73 -11.74
CA ARG A 242 -28.97 2.69 -12.76
C ARG A 242 -28.04 3.90 -12.70
N THR A 243 -28.58 5.09 -12.43
CA THR A 243 -27.75 6.31 -12.28
C THR A 243 -26.89 6.26 -11.01
N LYS A 244 -27.39 5.69 -9.92
CA LYS A 244 -26.60 5.47 -8.70
C LYS A 244 -25.49 4.44 -8.93
N GLU A 245 -25.81 3.31 -9.55
CA GLU A 245 -24.84 2.28 -9.93
C GLU A 245 -23.74 2.84 -10.85
N ASN A 246 -24.13 3.54 -11.92
CA ASN A 246 -23.17 4.19 -12.83
C ASN A 246 -22.28 5.21 -12.12
N ARG A 247 -22.80 5.93 -11.12
CA ARG A 247 -22.01 6.89 -10.35
C ARG A 247 -20.99 6.19 -9.44
N GLU A 248 -21.36 5.08 -8.82
CA GLU A 248 -20.45 4.25 -8.02
C GLU A 248 -19.34 3.63 -8.89
N LEU A 249 -19.70 3.13 -10.08
CA LEU A 249 -18.75 2.60 -11.06
C LEU A 249 -17.77 3.67 -11.56
N ARG A 250 -18.25 4.87 -11.92
CA ARG A 250 -17.39 5.99 -12.35
C ARG A 250 -16.39 6.39 -11.26
N ARG A 251 -16.84 6.52 -10.01
CA ARG A 251 -15.94 6.81 -8.88
C ARG A 251 -14.87 5.74 -8.69
N SER A 252 -15.25 4.47 -8.86
CA SER A 252 -14.30 3.36 -8.76
C SER A 252 -13.27 3.40 -9.90
N LEU A 253 -13.69 3.73 -11.12
CA LEU A 253 -12.78 3.96 -12.25
C LEU A 253 -11.83 5.13 -12.01
N ASP A 254 -12.33 6.26 -11.50
CA ASP A 254 -11.49 7.42 -11.19
C ASP A 254 -10.40 7.07 -10.16
N ASN A 255 -10.77 6.29 -9.12
CA ASN A 255 -9.80 5.80 -8.14
C ASN A 255 -8.77 4.84 -8.76
N LEU A 256 -9.17 3.98 -9.71
CA LEU A 256 -8.24 3.10 -10.43
C LEU A 256 -7.27 3.90 -11.30
N PHE A 257 -7.74 4.94 -12.00
CA PHE A 257 -6.90 5.80 -12.82
C PHE A 257 -5.87 6.54 -11.98
N ASP A 258 -6.28 7.18 -10.87
CA ASP A 258 -5.35 7.84 -9.94
C ASP A 258 -4.37 6.84 -9.33
N SER A 259 -4.81 5.61 -9.01
CA SER A 259 -3.91 4.55 -8.56
C SER A 259 -2.85 4.22 -9.60
N SER A 260 -3.25 4.11 -10.86
CA SER A 260 -2.36 3.75 -11.97
C SER A 260 -1.33 4.84 -12.19
N GLU A 261 -1.73 6.11 -12.15
CA GLU A 261 -0.82 7.26 -12.27
C GLU A 261 0.23 7.27 -11.16
N LYS A 262 -0.18 7.08 -9.91
CA LYS A 262 0.74 6.98 -8.76
C LYS A 262 1.68 5.77 -8.84
N LEU A 263 1.19 4.63 -9.33
CA LEU A 263 2.03 3.45 -9.53
C LEU A 263 3.07 3.69 -10.64
N ILE A 264 2.70 4.40 -11.72
CA ILE A 264 3.65 4.80 -12.78
C ILE A 264 4.71 5.74 -12.21
N GLU A 265 4.33 6.72 -11.40
CA GLU A 265 5.27 7.62 -10.74
C GLU A 265 6.23 6.85 -9.82
N GLN A 266 5.72 5.93 -8.99
CA GLN A 266 6.54 5.07 -8.13
C GLN A 266 7.47 4.15 -8.94
N MET A 267 7.02 3.60 -10.07
CA MET A 267 7.87 2.81 -10.97
C MET A 267 8.99 3.67 -11.55
N ASN A 268 8.71 4.90 -11.97
CA ASN A 268 9.74 5.82 -12.47
C ASN A 268 10.78 6.15 -11.41
N ILE A 269 10.36 6.41 -10.17
CA ILE A 269 11.28 6.64 -9.04
C ILE A 269 12.13 5.39 -8.77
N ASN A 270 11.51 4.21 -8.66
CA ASN A 270 12.22 2.97 -8.39
C ASN A 270 13.16 2.57 -9.53
N TYR A 271 12.75 2.79 -10.78
CA TYR A 271 13.58 2.60 -11.96
C TYR A 271 14.79 3.54 -11.92
N SER A 272 14.58 4.83 -11.64
CA SER A 272 15.67 5.80 -11.50
C SER A 272 16.63 5.42 -10.37
N ASN A 273 16.12 4.98 -9.21
CA ASN A 273 16.95 4.51 -8.10
C ASN A 273 17.73 3.24 -8.45
N SER A 274 17.10 2.31 -9.19
CA SER A 274 17.76 1.08 -9.63
C SER A 274 18.85 1.37 -10.67
N LEU A 275 18.60 2.31 -11.59
CA LEU A 275 19.58 2.79 -12.55
C LEU A 275 20.75 3.46 -11.84
N MET A 276 20.48 4.36 -10.88
CA MET A 276 21.49 5.00 -10.05
C MET A 276 22.35 3.97 -9.29
N ASN A 277 21.72 2.98 -8.65
CA ASN A 277 22.45 1.89 -7.98
C ASN A 277 23.26 1.03 -8.96
N ASN A 278 22.75 0.80 -10.17
CA ASN A 278 23.47 0.07 -11.21
C ASN A 278 24.69 0.85 -11.69
N GLU A 279 24.55 2.16 -11.93
CA GLU A 279 25.63 3.06 -12.33
C GLU A 279 26.69 3.19 -11.23
N ILE A 280 26.28 3.34 -9.96
CA ILE A 280 27.19 3.34 -8.80
C ILE A 280 27.90 1.98 -8.69
N GLY A 281 27.16 0.87 -8.85
CA GLY A 281 27.71 -0.47 -8.81
C GLY A 281 28.72 -0.74 -9.92
N GLN A 282 28.46 -0.26 -11.14
CA GLN A 282 29.39 -0.31 -12.26
C GLN A 282 30.62 0.57 -12.02
N ALA A 283 30.44 1.78 -11.48
CA ALA A 283 31.54 2.68 -11.14
C ALA A 283 32.46 2.10 -10.04
N ILE A 284 31.92 1.32 -9.10
CA ILE A 284 32.70 0.64 -8.05
C ILE A 284 33.36 -0.65 -8.55
N SER A 285 32.73 -1.35 -9.51
CA SER A 285 33.16 -2.69 -9.96
C SER A 285 34.09 -2.69 -11.16
N ALA A 286 34.37 -1.53 -11.77
CA ALA A 286 35.28 -1.44 -12.91
C ALA A 286 36.76 -1.44 -12.46
N PRO A 287 37.59 -2.41 -12.90
CA PRO A 287 39.04 -2.35 -12.70
C PRO A 287 39.70 -1.31 -13.63
N THR A 288 39.99 -0.13 -13.06
CA THR A 288 41.14 0.79 -13.28
C THR A 288 41.77 0.98 -14.67
N GLU A 289 41.60 2.17 -15.25
CA GLU A 289 42.64 3.21 -15.19
C GLU A 289 42.07 4.44 -14.49
N VAL A 290 42.78 4.98 -13.48
CA VAL A 290 42.35 6.18 -12.72
C VAL A 290 42.00 7.33 -13.66
N ASP A 291 42.67 7.39 -14.81
CA ASP A 291 42.50 8.44 -15.82
C ASP A 291 41.14 8.34 -16.55
N GLU A 292 40.60 7.14 -16.77
CA GLU A 292 39.27 6.97 -17.39
C GLU A 292 38.14 7.42 -16.45
N ILE A 293 38.27 7.14 -15.15
CA ILE A 293 37.30 7.59 -14.14
C ILE A 293 37.29 9.12 -14.10
N LEU A 294 38.48 9.73 -14.02
CA LEU A 294 38.61 11.18 -13.97
C LEU A 294 38.08 11.83 -15.25
N ALA A 295 38.34 11.22 -16.42
CA ALA A 295 37.83 11.70 -17.70
C ALA A 295 36.28 11.66 -17.75
N ASN A 296 35.66 10.62 -17.22
CA ASN A 296 34.19 10.55 -17.13
C ASN A 296 33.63 11.58 -16.15
N VAL A 297 34.25 11.73 -14.98
CA VAL A 297 33.83 12.71 -13.97
C VAL A 297 33.92 14.14 -14.51
N ILE A 298 35.01 14.51 -15.19
CA ILE A 298 35.16 15.87 -15.71
C ILE A 298 34.14 16.18 -16.83
N GLN A 299 33.76 15.19 -17.64
CA GLN A 299 32.70 15.37 -18.63
C GLN A 299 31.33 15.63 -17.99
N VAL A 300 31.02 14.93 -16.90
CA VAL A 300 29.79 15.16 -16.14
C VAL A 300 29.80 16.56 -15.53
N LEU A 301 30.91 16.99 -14.92
CA LEU A 301 31.05 18.33 -14.34
C LEU A 301 30.87 19.43 -15.39
N LYS A 302 31.49 19.31 -16.57
CA LYS A 302 31.33 20.25 -17.69
C LYS A 302 29.87 20.37 -18.15
N LYS A 303 29.12 19.26 -18.16
CA LYS A 303 27.74 19.23 -18.67
C LYS A 303 26.73 19.76 -17.65
N ARG A 304 27.07 19.76 -16.36
CA ARG A 304 26.13 20.03 -15.27
C ARG A 304 26.44 21.32 -14.50
N LEU A 305 27.67 21.83 -14.56
CA LEU A 305 28.07 23.07 -13.91
C LEU A 305 28.31 24.16 -14.95
N ASP A 306 27.84 25.36 -14.67
CA ASP A 306 27.98 26.54 -15.52
C ASP A 306 29.32 27.26 -15.26
N PHE A 307 30.42 26.52 -15.39
CA PHE A 307 31.78 27.07 -15.26
C PHE A 307 32.50 27.00 -16.60
N ASP A 308 33.26 28.04 -16.93
CA ASP A 308 34.00 28.11 -18.20
C ASP A 308 35.20 27.14 -18.24
N ARG A 309 35.80 26.84 -17.08
CA ARG A 309 37.00 26.00 -16.95
C ARG A 309 36.96 25.16 -15.68
N GLY A 310 37.52 23.96 -15.75
CA GLY A 310 37.71 23.10 -14.59
C GLY A 310 38.84 22.10 -14.81
N MET A 311 39.59 21.79 -13.76
CA MET A 311 40.67 20.79 -13.81
C MET A 311 40.65 19.90 -12.57
N ILE A 312 41.12 18.67 -12.74
CA ILE A 312 41.39 17.72 -11.65
C ILE A 312 42.89 17.43 -11.65
N MET A 313 43.49 17.59 -10.48
CA MET A 313 44.89 17.28 -10.21
C MET A 313 44.96 16.25 -9.09
N LEU A 314 45.89 15.29 -9.20
CA LEU A 314 46.13 14.29 -8.17
C LEU A 314 47.54 14.45 -7.61
N ALA A 315 47.66 14.27 -6.29
CA ALA A 315 48.97 14.17 -5.66
C ALA A 315 49.71 12.92 -6.16
N ASN A 316 51.02 13.04 -6.37
CA ASN A 316 51.88 11.90 -6.65
C ASN A 316 51.99 10.97 -5.42
N LYS A 317 52.63 9.80 -5.60
CA LYS A 317 52.73 8.77 -4.54
C LYS A 317 53.41 9.29 -3.27
N ASP A 318 54.39 10.16 -3.42
CA ASP A 318 55.15 10.77 -2.33
C ASP A 318 54.42 12.00 -1.71
N ARG A 319 53.24 12.35 -2.24
CA ARG A 319 52.37 13.47 -1.84
C ARG A 319 53.05 14.83 -1.79
N ASP A 320 54.14 15.01 -2.54
CA ASP A 320 54.91 16.24 -2.57
C ASP A 320 54.60 17.13 -3.78
N GLN A 321 53.86 16.60 -4.78
CA GLN A 321 53.52 17.30 -6.02
C GLN A 321 52.09 16.98 -6.48
N LEU A 322 51.35 17.99 -6.94
CA LEU A 322 50.11 17.83 -7.69
C LEU A 322 50.40 17.72 -9.19
N LEU A 323 49.92 16.64 -9.79
CA LEU A 323 50.02 16.35 -11.20
C LEU A 323 48.66 16.57 -11.87
N PHE A 324 48.65 17.28 -12.99
CA PHE A 324 47.46 17.40 -13.81
C PHE A 324 47.03 16.01 -14.34
N ARG A 325 45.72 15.76 -14.37
CA ARG A 325 45.14 14.52 -14.90
C ARG A 325 44.14 14.79 -16.00
N THR A 326 43.19 15.68 -15.77
CA THR A 326 42.17 16.02 -16.77
C THR A 326 41.55 17.39 -16.51
N GLY A 327 40.95 18.00 -17.53
CA GLY A 327 40.31 19.31 -17.42
C GLY A 327 39.62 19.75 -18.70
N PHE A 328 38.81 20.81 -18.61
CA PHE A 328 38.11 21.43 -19.74
C PHE A 328 38.25 22.95 -19.73
N GLY A 329 38.10 23.56 -20.91
CA GLY A 329 38.18 25.02 -21.08
C GLY A 329 39.61 25.58 -21.25
N TYR A 330 40.59 24.71 -21.55
CA TYR A 330 41.98 25.08 -21.83
C TYR A 330 42.34 24.84 -23.30
N ASN A 331 43.17 25.71 -23.88
CA ASN A 331 43.70 25.53 -25.23
C ASN A 331 44.92 24.58 -25.25
N SER A 332 45.35 24.14 -26.44
CA SER A 332 46.44 23.17 -26.61
C SER A 332 47.81 23.64 -26.12
N GLU A 333 48.01 24.94 -25.94
CA GLU A 333 49.24 25.53 -25.39
C GLU A 333 49.21 25.53 -23.85
N GLN A 334 48.06 25.91 -23.27
CA GLN A 334 47.79 25.85 -21.83
C GLN A 334 47.81 24.42 -21.29
N LEU A 335 47.28 23.45 -22.03
CA LEU A 335 47.33 22.03 -21.65
C LEU A 335 48.78 21.51 -21.64
N ARG A 336 49.62 21.93 -22.59
CA ARG A 336 51.06 21.58 -22.59
C ARG A 336 51.78 22.19 -21.39
N MET A 337 51.47 23.44 -21.07
CA MET A 337 52.01 24.12 -19.90
C MET A 337 51.60 23.42 -18.59
N LEU A 338 50.31 23.11 -18.41
CA LEU A 338 49.78 22.44 -17.22
C LEU A 338 50.35 21.02 -17.03
N ASN A 339 50.62 20.31 -18.13
CA ASN A 339 51.29 19.01 -18.08
C ASN A 339 52.79 19.11 -17.75
N SER A 340 53.42 20.26 -18.00
CA SER A 340 54.85 20.49 -17.70
C SER A 340 55.14 21.09 -16.33
N ILE A 341 54.12 21.60 -15.63
CA ILE A 341 54.29 22.25 -14.31
C ILE A 341 54.03 21.22 -13.21
N ALA A 342 55.02 21.02 -12.34
CA ALA A 342 54.87 20.29 -11.09
C ALA A 342 54.53 21.26 -9.95
N PHE A 343 53.32 21.15 -9.40
CA PHE A 343 52.89 22.00 -8.30
C PHE A 343 53.31 21.36 -6.98
N HIS A 344 54.44 21.79 -6.44
CA HIS A 344 54.97 21.26 -5.19
C HIS A 344 54.10 21.67 -4.00
N LEU A 345 53.66 20.69 -3.20
CA LEU A 345 52.86 20.88 -1.99
C LEU A 345 53.71 21.20 -0.75
N ASN A 346 55.02 20.93 -0.81
CA ASN A 346 55.95 21.04 0.31
C ASN A 346 56.79 22.33 0.32
N LYS A 347 56.46 23.31 -0.52
CA LYS A 347 57.07 24.64 -0.50
C LYS A 347 55.99 25.68 -0.24
N SER A 348 55.94 26.19 0.98
CA SER A 348 55.23 27.42 1.35
C SER A 348 55.90 28.63 0.71
#